data_AF-A0A4S3K5H7-F1
#
_entry.id   AF-A0A4S3K5H7-F1
#
_cell.length_a   1.000
_cell.length_b   1.000
_cell.length_c   1.000
_cell.angle_alpha   90.00
_cell.angle_beta   90.00
_cell.angle_gamma   90.00
#
_symmetry.space_group_name_H-M   'P 1'
#
loop_
_entity.id
_entity.type
_entity.pdbx_description
1 polymer ?
#
loop_
_entity_poly.entity_id
_entity_poly.type
_entity_poly.pdbx_seq_one_letter_code
_entity_poly.pdbx_strand_id
1 'polypeptide(L)' 'MQHAGCKFIKVVAAEVITQEPKSIVEHWTIEACKDQQFTYRVLIIPGTGGITDMVSNVDGSAATSAKP' A
#
# COMPACT_ATOMS: atom_id res chain seq x y z
N MET A 1 10.35 -2.80 0.80
CA MET A 1 10.66 -3.80 1.84
C MET A 1 9.64 -3.66 2.97
N GLN A 2 8.88 -4.70 3.33
CA GLN A 2 8.04 -4.69 4.54
C GLN A 2 8.91 -5.03 5.75
N HIS A 3 8.93 -4.11 6.71
CA HIS A 3 9.80 -4.16 7.88
C HIS A 3 9.14 -5.01 8.99
N ALA A 4 9.51 -6.28 9.14
CA ALA A 4 8.85 -7.22 10.06
C ALA A 4 8.90 -6.83 11.56
N GLY A 5 9.81 -5.93 11.96
CA GLY A 5 9.87 -5.34 13.31
C GLY A 5 9.18 -3.98 13.44
N CYS A 6 8.51 -3.53 12.38
CA CYS A 6 7.97 -2.18 12.24
C CYS A 6 6.51 -2.17 12.60
N LYS A 7 6.21 -1.68 13.80
CA LYS A 7 4.82 -1.51 14.19
C LYS A 7 4.22 -0.34 13.41
N PHE A 8 3.09 -0.61 12.77
CA PHE A 8 2.19 0.40 12.25
C PHE A 8 1.78 1.36 13.37
N ILE A 9 1.71 2.64 13.05
CA ILE A 9 1.27 3.71 13.96
C ILE A 9 -0.07 4.27 13.47
N LYS A 10 -0.09 4.86 12.26
CA LYS A 10 -1.28 5.47 11.67
C LYS A 10 -1.20 5.55 10.15
N VAL A 11 -2.36 5.73 9.52
CA VAL A 11 -2.45 6.17 8.12
C VAL A 11 -2.15 7.67 8.07
N VAL A 12 -1.35 8.10 7.10
CA VAL A 12 -0.99 9.49 6.87
C VAL A 12 -1.76 10.05 5.69
N ALA A 13 -1.78 9.34 4.56
CA ALA A 13 -2.44 9.80 3.33
C ALA A 13 -2.85 8.62 2.43
N ALA A 14 -3.84 8.88 1.57
CA ALA A 14 -4.20 8.03 0.45
C ALA A 14 -4.50 8.94 -0.76
N GLU A 15 -3.80 8.74 -1.86
CA GLU A 15 -3.87 9.60 -3.04
C GLU A 15 -4.13 8.75 -4.29
N VAL A 16 -5.14 9.13 -5.08
CA VAL A 16 -5.42 8.49 -6.36
C VAL A 16 -4.38 8.95 -7.38
N ILE A 17 -3.61 7.99 -7.92
CA ILE A 17 -2.60 8.24 -8.95
C ILE A 17 -3.19 8.07 -10.34
N THR A 18 -3.95 7.00 -10.53
CA THR A 18 -4.61 6.70 -11.79
C THR A 18 -5.98 6.07 -11.53
N GLN A 19 -6.97 6.47 -12.31
CA GLN A 19 -8.29 5.86 -12.30
C GLN A 19 -8.58 5.27 -13.68
N GLU A 20 -8.80 3.96 -13.72
CA GLU A 20 -9.19 3.22 -14.91
C GLU A 20 -10.64 2.74 -14.77
N PRO A 21 -11.31 2.32 -15.87
CA PRO A 21 -12.72 1.90 -15.82
C PRO A 21 -13.03 0.75 -14.85
N LYS A 22 -12.03 -0.06 -14.49
CA LYS A 22 -12.18 -1.26 -13.64
C LYS A 22 -11.14 -1.35 -12.53
N SER A 23 -10.31 -0.32 -12.36
CA SER A 23 -9.25 -0.33 -11.37
C SER A 23 -8.88 1.08 -10.93
N ILE A 24 -8.35 1.20 -9.72
CA ILE A 24 -7.79 2.44 -9.20
C ILE A 24 -6.38 2.13 -8.72
N VAL A 25 -5.42 2.97 -9.08
CA VAL A 25 -4.08 2.95 -8.52
C VAL A 25 -3.98 4.08 -7.53
N GLU A 26 -3.69 3.74 -6.27
CA GLU A 26 -3.48 4.70 -5.20
C GLU A 26 -2.06 4.60 -4.64
N HIS A 27 -1.59 5.70 -4.05
CA HIS A 27 -0.47 5.71 -3.14
C HIS A 27 -0.99 5.84 -1.71
N TRP A 28 -0.67 4.86 -0.87
CA TRP A 28 -0.99 4.90 0.57
C TRP A 28 0.28 5.17 1.36
N THR A 29 0.25 6.23 2.17
CA THR A 29 1.33 6.56 3.09
C THR A 29 0.93 6.21 4.52
N ILE A 30 1.78 5.44 5.19
CA ILE A 30 1.63 5.07 6.59
C ILE A 30 2.82 5.56 7.40
N GLU A 31 2.60 5.78 8.68
CA GLU A 31 3.66 5.97 9.67
C GLU A 31 3.88 4.66 10.42
N ALA A 32 5.14 4.22 10.50
CA ALA A 32 5.57 3.02 11.18
C ALA A 32 7.05 3.17 11.60
N CYS A 33 7.60 2.27 12.42
CA CYS A 33 9.03 2.29 12.81
C CYS A 33 9.54 3.63 13.37
N LYS A 34 9.28 3.95 14.65
CA LYS A 34 9.83 5.17 15.28
C LYS A 34 9.59 6.42 14.39
N ASP A 35 8.33 6.60 14.00
CA ASP A 35 7.84 7.77 13.23
C ASP A 35 8.38 7.88 11.78
N GLN A 36 8.83 6.78 11.18
CA GLN A 36 9.18 6.75 9.75
C GLN A 36 7.92 6.63 8.87
N GLN A 37 7.93 7.30 7.73
CA GLN A 37 6.85 7.20 6.76
C GLN A 37 7.21 6.28 5.61
N PHE A 38 6.26 5.42 5.23
CA PHE A 38 6.37 4.49 4.12
C PHE A 38 5.22 4.73 3.15
N THR A 39 5.53 4.85 1.87
CA THR A 39 4.53 4.96 0.80
C THR A 39 4.52 3.69 -0.03
N TYR A 40 3.33 3.16 -0.28
CA TYR A 40 3.10 1.95 -1.06
C TYR A 40 2.18 2.26 -2.24
N ARG A 41 2.36 1.51 -3.32
CA ARG A 41 1.42 1.50 -4.45
C ARG A 41 0.36 0.43 -4.21
N VAL A 42 -0.91 0.82 -4.33
CA VAL A 42 -2.06 -0.06 -4.14
C VAL A 42 -2.89 -0.10 -5.42
N LEU A 43 -3.09 -1.29 -5.97
CA LEU A 43 -4.04 -1.51 -7.06
C LEU A 43 -5.34 -2.04 -6.46
N ILE A 44 -6.39 -1.23 -6.59
CA ILE A 44 -7.74 -1.48 -6.08
C ILE A 44 -8.59 -1.96 -7.26
N ILE A 45 -9.16 -3.15 -7.15
CA ILE A 45 -10.06 -3.73 -8.16
C ILE A 45 -11.43 -3.93 -7.51
N PRO A 46 -12.43 -3.10 -7.84
CA PRO A 46 -13.80 -3.33 -7.40
C PRO A 46 -14.38 -4.55 -8.11
N GLY A 47 -14.99 -5.44 -7.33
CA GLY A 47 -15.73 -6.62 -7.80
C GLY A 47 -17.19 -6.59 -7.36
N THR A 48 -17.97 -7.57 -7.80
CA THR A 48 -19.37 -7.70 -7.37
C THR A 48 -19.43 -8.08 -5.89
N GLY A 49 -19.72 -7.11 -5.02
CA GLY A 49 -19.87 -7.31 -3.59
C GLY A 49 -18.57 -7.23 -2.78
N GLY A 50 -17.46 -6.74 -3.36
CA GLY A 50 -16.20 -6.60 -2.63
C GLY A 50 -15.16 -5.76 -3.37
N ILE A 51 -14.04 -5.54 -2.69
CA ILE A 51 -12.87 -4.83 -3.21
C ILE A 51 -11.65 -5.74 -2.99
N THR A 52 -10.82 -5.87 -4.01
CA THR A 52 -9.52 -6.55 -3.90
C THR A 52 -8.41 -5.51 -4.00
N ASP A 53 -7.55 -5.47 -2.98
CA ASP A 53 -6.40 -4.59 -2.95
C ASP A 53 -5.10 -5.39 -3.07
N MET A 54 -4.22 -4.96 -3.97
CA MET A 54 -2.86 -5.51 -4.11
C MET A 54 -1.84 -4.43 -3.76
N VAL A 55 -1.03 -4.70 -2.74
CA VAL A 55 -0.05 -3.76 -2.21
C VAL A 55 1.36 -4.11 -2.70
N SER A 56 2.08 -3.11 -3.20
CA SER A 56 3.44 -3.20 -3.74
C SER A 56 4.28 -2.01 -3.29
N ASN A 57 5.61 -2.07 -3.45
CA ASN A 57 6.43 -0.86 -3.34
C ASN A 57 6.06 0.10 -4.50
N VAL A 58 6.41 1.38 -4.39
CA VAL A 58 6.04 2.40 -5.40
C VAL A 58 6.57 2.05 -6.81
N ASP A 59 7.70 1.35 -6.89
CA ASP A 59 8.29 0.86 -8.15
C ASP A 59 7.57 -0.38 -8.75
N GLY A 60 6.51 -0.87 -8.10
CA GLY A 60 5.74 -2.04 -8.52
C GLY A 60 6.35 -3.38 -8.09
N SER A 61 7.51 -3.39 -7.44
CA SER A 61 8.08 -4.62 -6.88
C SER A 61 7.26 -5.11 -5.67
N ALA A 62 7.29 -6.42 -5.43
CA ALA A 62 6.56 -7.02 -4.33
C ALA A 62 6.94 -6.38 -2.98
N ALA A 63 5.94 -6.05 -2.18
CA ALA A 63 6.14 -5.64 -0.80
C ALA A 63 6.47 -6.90 0.03
N THR A 64 7.72 -7.37 -0.02
CA THR A 64 8.13 -8.59 0.68
C THR A 64 8.33 -8.32 2.17
N SER A 65 7.77 -9.16 3.02
CA SER A 65 8.21 -9.32 4.40
C SER A 65 9.53 -10.10 4.38
N ALA A 66 10.60 -9.52 4.92
CA ALA A 66 11.79 -10.31 5.21
C ALA A 66 11.36 -11.43 6.18
N LYS A 67 11.47 -12.68 5.75
CA LYS A 67 11.24 -13.84 6.60
C LYS A 67 12.31 -13.84 7.70
N PRO A 68 11.96 -14.11 8.98
CA PRO A 68 12.95 -14.23 10.05
C PRO A 68 13.94 -15.36 9.81
#